data_AF-A0A974RVI5-F1
#
_entry.id   AF-A0A974RVI5-F1
#
_cell.length_a   1.000
_cell.length_b   1.000
_cell.length_c   1.000
_cell.angle_alpha   90.00
_cell.angle_beta   90.00
_cell.angle_gamma   90.00
#
_symmetry.space_group_name_H-M   'P 1'
#
loop_
_entity.id
_entity.type
_entity.pdbx_description
1 polymer ?
#
loop_
_entity_poly.entity_id
_entity_poly.type
_entity_poly.pdbx_seq_one_letter_code
_entity_poly.pdbx_strand_id
1 'polypeptide(L)' 'MESQGRGPVQFSVWYLPVSCRQLERLLGALGNRPDMQACLGGPEALAMVLDLLEPTEEEYTDSSWTWVRPDASQRHT' A
#
# COMPACT_ATOMS: atom_id res chain seq x y z
N MET A 1 -36.52 15.06 -21.26
CA MET A 1 -35.06 15.25 -21.37
C MET A 1 -34.49 14.68 -20.09
N GLU A 2 -34.12 13.40 -20.13
CA GLU A 2 -33.74 12.61 -18.96
C GLU A 2 -32.39 13.12 -18.46
N SER A 3 -32.37 13.84 -17.34
CA SER A 3 -31.14 14.20 -16.64
C SER A 3 -30.54 12.93 -16.05
N GLN A 4 -29.61 12.31 -16.76
CA GLN A 4 -28.87 11.15 -16.28
C GLN A 4 -28.01 11.57 -15.09
N GLY A 5 -28.54 11.38 -13.89
CA GLY A 5 -27.83 11.58 -12.64
C GLY A 5 -26.56 10.75 -12.65
N ARG A 6 -25.42 11.40 -12.51
CA ARG A 6 -24.12 10.76 -12.27
C ARG A 6 -24.30 9.90 -11.01
N GLY A 7 -24.38 8.58 -11.17
CA GLY A 7 -24.52 7.66 -10.06
C GLY A 7 -23.39 7.88 -9.03
N PRO A 8 -23.63 7.58 -7.74
CA PRO A 8 -22.62 7.77 -6.71
C PRO A 8 -21.34 7.02 -7.10
N VAL A 9 -20.22 7.73 -7.14
CA VAL A 9 -18.92 7.12 -7.41
C VAL A 9 -18.57 6.26 -6.21
N GLN A 10 -18.72 4.94 -6.35
CA GLN A 10 -18.29 4.00 -5.32
C GLN A 10 -16.77 3.85 -5.42
N PHE A 11 -16.07 4.44 -4.45
CA PHE A 11 -14.66 4.15 -4.24
C PHE A 11 -14.58 2.90 -3.35
N SER A 12 -13.89 1.87 -3.82
CA SER A 12 -13.53 0.77 -2.93
C SER A 12 -12.47 1.28 -1.97
N VAL A 13 -12.86 1.55 -0.71
CA VAL A 13 -11.92 1.91 0.35
C VAL A 13 -11.44 0.63 1.02
N TRP A 14 -10.12 0.47 1.10
CA TRP A 14 -9.48 -0.64 1.78
C TRP A 14 -8.59 -0.08 2.89
N TYR A 15 -8.59 -0.74 4.04
CA TYR A 15 -7.74 -0.39 5.17
C TYR A 15 -6.63 -1.42 5.28
N LEU A 16 -5.40 -0.94 5.38
CA LEU A 16 -4.19 -1.76 5.47
C LEU A 16 -3.51 -1.45 6.80
N PRO A 17 -3.34 -2.43 7.71
CA PRO A 17 -2.59 -2.18 8.93
C PRO A 17 -1.12 -1.93 8.59
N VAL A 18 -0.56 -0.85 9.12
CA VAL A 18 0.85 -0.47 8.93
C VAL A 18 1.46 -0.12 10.28
N SER A 19 2.73 -0.47 10.48
CA SER A 19 3.50 -0.06 11.65
C SER A 19 3.92 1.42 11.54
N CYS A 20 4.30 2.04 12.66
CA CYS A 20 4.81 3.43 12.64
C CYS A 20 6.02 3.58 11.71
N ARG A 21 6.90 2.58 11.65
CA ARG A 21 8.09 2.61 10.79
C ARG A 21 7.74 2.54 9.30
N GLN A 22 6.74 1.73 8.95
CA GLN A 22 6.18 1.70 7.59
C GLN A 22 5.52 3.02 7.20
N LEU A 23 4.78 3.64 8.13
CA LEU A 23 4.17 4.95 7.92
C LEU A 23 5.22 6.04 7.67
N GLU A 24 6.29 6.08 8.48
CA GLU A 24 7.38 7.04 8.30
C GLU A 24 8.07 6.89 6.94
N ARG A 25 8.30 5.65 6.47
CA ARG A 25 8.87 5.39 5.14
C ARG A 25 7.96 5.90 4.03
N LEU A 26 6.65 5.65 4.15
CA LEU A 26 5.66 6.12 3.19
C LEU A 26 5.63 7.65 3.13
N LEU A 27 5.58 8.32 4.29
CA LEU A 27 5.60 9.78 4.38
C LEU A 27 6.90 10.37 3.82
N GLY A 28 8.05 9.75 4.11
CA GLY A 28 9.34 10.17 3.57
C GLY A 28 9.42 10.02 2.06
N ALA A 29 8.93 8.91 1.51
CA ALA A 29 8.95 8.66 0.07
C ALA A 29 8.02 9.62 -0.69
N LEU A 30 6.79 9.82 -0.18
CA LEU A 30 5.84 10.76 -0.79
C LEU A 30 6.29 12.21 -0.63
N GLY A 31 6.84 12.58 0.53
CA GLY A 31 7.31 13.95 0.79
C GLY A 31 8.54 14.33 -0.03
N ASN A 32 9.40 13.37 -0.37
CA ASN A 32 10.68 13.64 -1.02
C ASN A 32 10.71 13.28 -2.53
N ARG A 33 9.70 12.59 -3.06
CA ARG A 33 9.68 12.13 -4.46
C ARG A 33 8.41 12.63 -5.18
N PRO A 34 8.49 13.76 -5.93
CA PRO A 34 7.34 14.31 -6.64
C PRO A 34 6.77 13.35 -7.69
N ASP A 35 7.60 12.50 -8.29
CA ASP A 35 7.17 11.44 -9.21
C ASP A 35 6.23 10.43 -8.55
N MET A 36 6.48 10.07 -7.28
CA MET A 36 5.62 9.15 -6.54
C MET A 36 4.29 9.82 -6.18
N GLN A 37 4.31 11.11 -5.82
CA GLN A 37 3.08 11.87 -5.61
C GLN A 37 2.23 11.96 -6.88
N ALA A 38 2.84 12.17 -8.04
CA ALA A 38 2.12 12.16 -9.31
C ALA A 38 1.51 10.78 -9.63
N CYS A 39 2.23 9.71 -9.31
CA CYS A 39 1.77 8.34 -9.52
C CYS A 39 0.62 7.92 -8.59
N LEU A 40 0.40 8.60 -7.45
CA LEU A 40 -0.78 8.37 -6.58
C LEU A 40 -2.12 8.65 -7.29
N GLY A 41 -2.13 9.49 -8.33
CA GLY A 41 -3.32 9.73 -9.15
C GLY A 41 -3.59 8.64 -10.19
N GLY A 42 -2.68 7.69 -10.36
CA GLY A 42 -2.72 6.65 -11.38
C GLY A 42 -3.17 5.28 -10.87
N PRO A 43 -3.45 4.33 -11.79
CA PRO A 43 -3.83 2.96 -11.43
C PRO A 43 -2.69 2.18 -10.74
N GLU A 44 -1.44 2.61 -10.92
CA GLU A 44 -0.25 2.00 -10.32
C GLU A 44 0.03 2.48 -8.88
N ALA A 45 -0.74 3.47 -8.39
CA ALA A 45 -0.61 4.06 -7.06
C ALA A 45 -0.56 2.99 -5.95
N LEU A 46 -1.51 2.06 -5.98
CA LEU A 46 -1.61 1.03 -4.97
C LEU A 46 -0.42 0.08 -5.02
N ALA A 47 0.00 -0.36 -6.20
CA ALA A 47 1.14 -1.26 -6.36
C ALA A 47 2.43 -0.62 -5.83
N MET A 48 2.67 0.64 -6.16
CA MET A 48 3.83 1.40 -5.70
C MET A 48 3.80 1.63 -4.18
N VAL A 49 2.63 1.92 -3.60
CA VAL A 49 2.48 2.01 -2.13
C VAL A 49 2.77 0.67 -1.46
N LEU A 50 2.29 -0.43 -2.02
CA LEU A 50 2.54 -1.78 -1.50
C LEU A 50 4.03 -2.16 -1.57
N ASP A 51 4.72 -1.82 -2.66
CA ASP A 51 6.18 -2.00 -2.84
C ASP A 51 6.98 -1.22 -1.79
N LEU A 52 6.64 0.06 -1.56
CA LEU A 52 7.25 0.88 -0.51
C LEU A 52 7.08 0.30 0.89
N LEU A 53 5.90 -0.28 1.11
CA LEU A 53 5.53 -0.85 2.38
C LEU A 53 6.11 -2.24 2.55
N GLU A 54 6.72 -2.87 1.53
CA GLU A 54 7.42 -4.14 1.72
C GLU A 54 8.45 -4.01 2.85
N PRO A 55 8.54 -5.02 3.72
CA PRO A 55 9.45 -4.97 4.84
C PRO A 55 10.87 -5.20 4.34
N THR A 56 11.81 -4.47 4.92
CA THR A 56 13.24 -4.76 4.72
C THR A 56 13.60 -6.05 5.47
N GLU A 57 14.74 -6.67 5.12
CA GLU A 57 15.23 -7.87 5.81
C GLU A 57 15.33 -7.68 7.34
N GLU A 58 15.67 -6.47 7.78
CA GLU A 58 15.74 -6.12 9.20
C GLU A 58 14.35 -6.15 9.87
N GLU A 59 13.32 -5.60 9.21
CA GLU A 59 11.95 -5.59 9.75
C GLU A 59 11.30 -6.98 9.74
N TYR A 60 11.74 -7.86 8.85
CA TYR A 60 11.38 -9.28 8.89
C TYR A 60 11.89 -9.99 10.15
N THR A 61 13.10 -9.65 10.63
CA THR A 61 13.70 -10.31 11.79
C THR A 61 13.14 -9.83 13.13
N ASP A 62 12.64 -8.59 13.18
CA ASP A 62 12.14 -7.94 14.38
C ASP A 62 10.66 -8.29 14.69
N SER A 63 9.99 -9.07 13.82
CA SER A 63 8.54 -9.36 13.91
C SER A 63 7.63 -8.13 13.90
N SER A 64 8.17 -6.96 13.54
CA SER A 64 7.44 -5.70 13.34
C SER A 64 6.64 -5.65 12.02
N TRP A 65 6.60 -6.76 11.29
CA TRP A 65 5.86 -6.89 10.04
C TRP A 65 4.40 -7.23 10.29
N THR A 66 3.51 -6.36 9.80
CA THR A 66 2.07 -6.48 10.07
C THR A 66 1.31 -7.34 9.06
N TRP A 67 1.92 -7.73 7.92
CA TRP A 67 1.23 -8.52 6.90
C TRP A 67 1.65 -9.98 6.97
N VAL A 68 0.70 -10.89 6.74
CA VAL A 68 1.00 -12.32 6.72
C VAL A 68 1.89 -12.58 5.50
N ARG A 69 3.08 -13.16 5.69
CA ARG A 69 3.89 -13.67 4.58
C ARG A 69 2.99 -14.66 3.81
N PRO A 70 2.88 -14.62 2.47
CA PRO A 70 2.38 -15.77 1.72
C PRO A 70 3.40 -16.90 1.89
N ASP A 71 3.25 -17.56 3.02
CA ASP A 71 3.72 -18.86 3.41
C ASP A 71 4.89 -19.43 2.59
N ALA A 72 6.10 -19.21 3.09
CA ALA A 72 7.21 -20.15 2.90
C ALA A 72 6.95 -21.52 3.57
N SER A 73 5.77 -21.72 4.18
CA SER A 73 5.32 -22.96 4.80
C SER A 73 4.47 -23.86 3.86
N GLN A 74 4.23 -23.47 2.59
CA GLN A 74 3.68 -24.37 1.56
C GLN A 74 4.77 -25.27 0.94
N ARG A 75 5.78 -25.64 1.74
CA ARG A 75 6.77 -26.67 1.42
C ARG A 75 6.93 -27.64 2.59
N HIS A 76 5.81 -28.18 3.05
CA HIS A 76 5.67 -29.42 3.83
C HIS A 76 4.20 -29.80 3.56
N THR A 77 3.83 -30.77 2.73
CA THR A 77 4.34 -32.12 2.50
C THR A 77 4.07 -32.57 1.07
#